data_AF-A0A815MW73-F1
#
_entry.id   AF-A0A815MW73-F1
#
_cell.length_a   1.000
_cell.length_b   1.000
_cell.length_c   1.000
_cell.angle_alpha   90.00
_cell.angle_beta   90.00
_cell.angle_gamma   90.00
#
_symmetry.space_group_name_H-M   'P 1'
#
loop_
_entity.id
_entity.type
_entity.pdbx_description
1 polymer ?
#
loop_
_entity_poly.entity_id
_entity_poly.type
_entity_poly.pdbx_seq_one_letter_code
_entity_poly.pdbx_strand_id
1 'polypeptide(L)'
;MASTGILLATFDRCVSTSPNARWRRLSSIWFAQRLFIVSMLFILISGSFQLIVYDIHNGTCAPSPGLAAIIVTIYGAVFCFLIPDTGMIICGIMTWIHLQQSKNRIASISNSNGQRPGVQRMNRQLLILIFANAILSTLLTFQRGITYSYNVITSSIQKSVERQQIEYFILQVSTILYYVNYGMAFYISCCVSTMFRKTFRESIQSLINRCFRLCKCGQM
;
A
#
# COMPACT_ATOMS: atom_id res chain seq x y z
N MET A 1 -1.23 -5.80 -5.08
CA MET A 1 -0.12 -6.25 -4.22
C MET A 1 0.51 -5.12 -3.40
N ALA A 2 0.62 -3.89 -3.94
CA ALA A 2 1.12 -2.75 -3.15
C ALA A 2 0.26 -2.45 -1.91
N SER A 3 -1.07 -2.49 -2.05
CA SER A 3 -2.01 -2.13 -0.99
C SER A 3 -1.93 -3.04 0.25
N THR A 4 -1.62 -4.33 0.10
CA THR A 4 -1.45 -5.24 1.24
C THR A 4 -0.21 -4.90 2.04
N GLY A 5 0.91 -4.56 1.39
CA GLY A 5 2.13 -4.10 2.09
C GLY A 5 1.89 -2.81 2.87
N ILE A 6 1.16 -1.86 2.29
CA ILE A 6 0.79 -0.60 2.95
C ILE A 6 -0.13 -0.88 4.13
N LEU A 7 -1.15 -1.74 3.95
CA LEU A 7 -2.03 -2.17 5.04
C LEU A 7 -1.23 -2.76 6.19
N LEU A 8 -0.31 -3.70 5.94
CA LEU A 8 0.53 -4.31 6.97
C LEU A 8 1.38 -3.27 7.70
N ALA A 9 1.97 -2.32 6.97
CA ALA A 9 2.73 -1.23 7.58
C ALA A 9 1.83 -0.30 8.43
N THR A 10 0.61 0.00 7.98
CA THR A 10 -0.36 0.81 8.74
C THR A 10 -0.82 0.08 9.99
N PHE A 11 -1.02 -1.24 9.89
CA PHE A 11 -1.43 -2.09 11.00
C PHE A 11 -0.33 -2.17 12.05
N ASP A 12 0.92 -2.45 11.65
CA ASP A 12 2.07 -2.44 12.56
C ASP A 12 2.16 -1.09 13.31
N ARG A 13 1.98 0.02 12.60
CA ARG A 13 2.01 1.35 13.22
C ARG A 13 0.84 1.59 14.17
N CYS A 14 -0.37 1.19 13.81
CA CYS A 14 -1.56 1.25 14.66
C CYS A 14 -1.34 0.49 15.98
N VAL A 15 -0.80 -0.72 15.87
CA VAL A 15 -0.49 -1.60 17.01
C VAL A 15 0.65 -1.02 17.85
N SER A 16 1.72 -0.52 17.24
CA SER A 16 2.89 0.06 17.94
C SER A 16 2.55 1.32 18.75
N THR A 17 1.58 2.10 18.27
CA THR A 17 1.11 3.33 18.92
C THR A 17 0.05 3.10 19.98
N SER A 18 -0.49 1.88 20.08
CA SER A 18 -1.52 1.55 21.06
C SER A 18 -1.05 1.79 22.51
N PRO A 19 -1.87 2.40 23.36
CA PRO A 19 -1.54 2.60 24.78
C PRO A 19 -1.53 1.30 25.59
N ASN A 20 -2.13 0.23 25.07
CA ASN A 20 -2.23 -1.04 25.77
C ASN A 20 -1.03 -1.94 25.44
N ALA A 21 -0.31 -2.37 26.47
CA ALA A 21 0.89 -3.21 26.34
C ALA A 21 0.63 -4.54 25.62
N ARG A 22 -0.58 -5.11 25.74
CA ARG A 22 -0.96 -6.36 25.04
C ARG A 22 -0.98 -6.16 23.53
N TRP A 23 -1.60 -5.08 23.06
CA TRP A 23 -1.61 -4.74 21.64
C TRP A 23 -0.21 -4.44 21.15
N ARG A 24 0.57 -3.63 21.87
CA ARG A 24 1.95 -3.30 21.48
C ARG A 24 2.84 -4.54 21.28
N ARG A 25 2.60 -5.64 22.02
CA ARG A 25 3.32 -6.91 21.85
C ARG A 25 3.11 -7.54 20.47
N LEU A 26 1.99 -7.26 19.80
CA LEU A 26 1.73 -7.74 18.44
C LEU A 26 2.64 -7.06 17.40
N SER A 27 3.21 -5.88 17.68
CA SER A 27 4.24 -5.23 16.84
C SER A 27 5.64 -5.87 17.03
N SER A 28 5.70 -7.07 17.61
CA SER A 28 6.95 -7.83 17.67
C SER A 28 7.41 -8.21 16.25
N ILE A 29 8.72 -8.17 16.01
CA ILE A 29 9.29 -8.52 14.71
C ILE A 29 8.93 -9.94 14.25
N TRP A 30 8.82 -10.87 15.19
CA TRP A 30 8.38 -12.25 14.94
C TRP A 30 6.94 -12.32 14.39
N PHE A 31 6.03 -11.54 14.97
CA PHE A 31 4.65 -11.47 14.48
C PHE A 31 4.57 -10.79 13.11
N ALA A 32 5.31 -9.69 12.92
CA ALA A 32 5.38 -9.00 11.63
C ALA A 32 5.91 -9.92 10.52
N GLN A 33 6.97 -10.71 10.78
CA GLN A 33 7.48 -11.70 9.84
C GLN A 33 6.45 -12.79 9.52
N ARG A 34 5.76 -13.32 10.54
CA ARG A 34 4.73 -14.34 10.33
C ARG A 34 3.57 -13.80 9.48
N LEU A 35 3.13 -12.58 9.76
CA LEU A 35 2.06 -11.92 9.01
C LEU A 35 2.48 -11.63 7.56
N PHE A 36 3.74 -11.24 7.34
CA PHE A 36 4.31 -11.08 6.01
C PHE A 36 4.33 -12.41 5.22
N ILE A 37 4.79 -13.51 5.84
CA ILE A 37 4.79 -14.84 5.22
C ILE A 37 3.37 -15.27 4.84
N VAL A 38 2.41 -15.11 5.75
CA VAL A 38 1.00 -15.44 5.48
C VAL A 38 0.45 -14.60 4.33
N SER A 39 0.75 -13.30 4.30
CA SER A 39 0.34 -12.43 3.20
C SER A 39 0.97 -12.84 1.87
N MET A 40 2.24 -13.23 1.88
CA MET A 40 2.95 -13.69 0.68
C MET A 40 2.34 -14.99 0.15
N LEU A 41 2.08 -15.98 1.01
CA LEU A 41 1.41 -17.23 0.64
C LEU A 41 0.00 -16.97 0.08
N PHE A 42 -0.76 -16.08 0.72
CA PHE A 42 -2.08 -15.67 0.24
C PHE A 42 -2.00 -15.07 -1.17
N ILE A 43 -1.03 -14.20 -1.44
CA ILE A 43 -0.81 -13.60 -2.76
C ILE A 43 -0.42 -14.66 -3.79
N LEU A 44 0.45 -15.61 -3.45
CA LEU A 44 0.85 -16.69 -4.36
C LEU A 44 -0.33 -17.60 -4.74
N ILE A 45 -1.15 -17.99 -3.76
CA ILE A 45 -2.36 -18.78 -3.99
C ILE A 45 -3.34 -18.01 -4.88
N SER A 46 -3.54 -16.72 -4.57
CA SER A 46 -4.42 -15.83 -5.36
C SER A 46 -3.97 -15.69 -6.80
N GLY A 47 -2.66 -15.49 -7.01
CA GLY A 47 -2.07 -15.37 -8.35
C GLY A 47 -2.18 -16.67 -9.13
N SER A 48 -1.93 -17.80 -8.48
CA SER A 48 -2.09 -19.13 -9.09
C SER A 48 -3.54 -19.39 -9.51
N PHE A 49 -4.51 -19.01 -8.68
CA PHE A 49 -5.93 -19.10 -9.03
C PHE A 49 -6.29 -18.23 -10.25
N GLN A 50 -5.76 -17.01 -10.33
CA GLN A 50 -5.96 -16.14 -11.50
C GLN A 50 -5.38 -16.77 -12.77
N LEU A 51 -4.19 -17.39 -12.72
CA LEU A 51 -3.61 -18.05 -13.89
C LEU A 51 -4.48 -19.19 -14.44
N ILE A 52 -5.24 -19.89 -13.58
CA ILE A 52 -6.13 -20.98 -14.00
C ILE A 52 -7.43 -20.44 -14.62
N VAL A 53 -7.92 -19.29 -14.15
CA VAL A 53 -9.21 -18.73 -14.58
C VAL A 53 -9.09 -17.89 -15.87
N TYR A 54 -7.91 -17.36 -16.16
CA TYR A 54 -7.69 -16.57 -17.36
C TYR A 54 -7.36 -17.47 -18.55
N ASP A 55 -8.04 -17.23 -19.67
CA ASP A 55 -7.84 -17.95 -20.92
C ASP A 55 -7.62 -16.96 -22.08
N ILE A 56 -7.00 -17.44 -23.15
CA ILE A 56 -6.75 -16.67 -24.37
C ILE A 56 -7.88 -16.98 -25.36
N HIS A 57 -8.90 -16.14 -25.39
CA HIS A 57 -9.98 -16.23 -26.36
C HIS A 57 -9.83 -15.15 -27.43
N ASN A 58 -9.77 -15.55 -28.71
CA ASN A 58 -9.63 -14.65 -29.87
C ASN A 58 -8.44 -13.69 -29.76
N GLY A 59 -7.30 -14.16 -29.25
CA GLY A 59 -6.09 -13.35 -29.09
C GLY A 59 -6.15 -12.33 -27.94
N THR A 60 -7.23 -12.34 -27.14
CA THR A 60 -7.35 -11.50 -25.94
C THR A 60 -7.30 -12.36 -24.69
N CYS A 61 -6.49 -11.95 -23.71
CA CYS A 61 -6.43 -12.59 -22.40
C CYS A 61 -7.57 -12.03 -21.53
N ALA A 62 -8.59 -12.85 -21.28
CA ALA A 62 -9.77 -12.49 -20.51
C ALA A 62 -10.13 -13.63 -19.55
N PRO A 63 -10.78 -13.32 -18.40
CA PRO A 63 -11.30 -14.38 -17.55
C PRO A 63 -12.34 -15.20 -18.32
N SER A 64 -12.31 -16.52 -18.15
CA SER A 64 -13.28 -17.42 -18.79
C SER A 64 -14.71 -16.97 -18.50
N PRO A 65 -15.59 -16.93 -19.52
CA PRO A 65 -16.95 -16.42 -19.36
C PRO A 65 -17.76 -17.26 -18.35
N GLY A 66 -18.74 -16.63 -17.72
CA GLY A 66 -19.64 -17.27 -16.75
C GLY A 66 -19.25 -17.02 -15.29
N LEU A 67 -19.44 -18.04 -14.44
CA LEU A 67 -19.27 -17.93 -12.98
C LEU A 67 -17.84 -17.56 -12.56
N ALA A 68 -16.83 -18.02 -13.30
CA ALA A 68 -15.44 -17.78 -12.97
C ALA A 68 -15.07 -16.28 -13.04
N ALA A 69 -15.54 -15.58 -14.08
CA ALA A 69 -15.37 -14.13 -14.21
C ALA A 69 -16.03 -13.35 -13.07
N ILE A 70 -17.23 -13.78 -12.62
CA ILE A 70 -17.93 -13.18 -11.48
C ILE A 70 -17.13 -13.38 -10.19
N ILE A 71 -16.66 -14.61 -9.93
CA ILE A 71 -15.86 -14.94 -8.74
C ILE A 71 -14.58 -14.11 -8.70
N VAL A 72 -13.82 -14.04 -9.80
CA VAL A 72 -12.58 -13.25 -9.86
C VAL A 72 -12.86 -11.76 -9.64
N THR A 73 -13.97 -11.25 -10.17
CA THR A 73 -14.34 -9.84 -9.98
C THR A 73 -14.70 -9.55 -8.53
N ILE A 74 -15.55 -10.38 -7.92
CA ILE A 74 -15.93 -10.23 -6.50
C ILE A 74 -14.69 -10.38 -5.61
N TYR A 75 -13.83 -11.36 -5.91
CA TYR A 75 -12.59 -11.58 -5.21
C TYR A 75 -11.67 -10.35 -5.27
N GLY A 76 -11.47 -9.79 -6.47
CA GLY A 76 -10.72 -8.54 -6.65
C GLY A 76 -11.36 -7.37 -5.90
N ALA A 77 -12.68 -7.19 -6.03
CA ALA A 77 -13.45 -6.15 -5.34
C ALA A 77 -13.22 -6.19 -3.82
N VAL A 78 -13.40 -7.36 -3.22
CA VAL A 78 -13.37 -7.53 -1.76
C VAL A 78 -11.93 -7.56 -1.23
N PHE A 79 -11.10 -8.47 -1.74
CA PHE A 79 -9.78 -8.72 -1.17
C PHE A 79 -8.71 -7.75 -1.65
N CYS A 80 -8.81 -7.22 -2.87
CA CYS A 80 -7.80 -6.29 -3.39
C CYS A 80 -8.14 -4.82 -3.13
N PHE A 81 -9.42 -4.46 -2.94
CA PHE A 81 -9.83 -3.07 -2.73
C PHE A 81 -10.48 -2.87 -1.35
N LEU A 82 -11.64 -3.49 -1.10
CA LEU A 82 -12.44 -3.18 0.09
C LEU A 82 -11.71 -3.44 1.40
N ILE A 83 -11.15 -4.64 1.59
CA ILE A 83 -10.43 -5.02 2.82
C ILE A 83 -9.21 -4.12 3.07
N PRO A 84 -8.27 -3.93 2.12
CA PRO A 84 -7.11 -3.07 2.38
C PRO A 84 -7.50 -1.61 2.59
N ASP A 85 -8.41 -1.05 1.80
CA ASP A 85 -8.80 0.36 1.94
C ASP A 85 -9.50 0.62 3.28
N THR A 86 -10.49 -0.20 3.65
CA THR A 86 -11.16 -0.07 4.96
C THR A 86 -10.20 -0.30 6.12
N GLY A 87 -9.33 -1.31 6.01
CA GLY A 87 -8.32 -1.60 7.03
C GLY A 87 -7.33 -0.45 7.25
N MET A 88 -6.86 0.18 6.16
CA MET A 88 -5.96 1.34 6.22
C MET A 88 -6.65 2.54 6.86
N ILE A 89 -7.92 2.81 6.51
CA ILE A 89 -8.69 3.91 7.09
C ILE A 89 -8.89 3.70 8.60
N ILE A 90 -9.33 2.50 9.00
CA ILE A 90 -9.53 2.16 10.41
C ILE A 90 -8.21 2.28 11.18
N CYS A 91 -7.13 1.69 10.67
CA CYS A 91 -5.81 1.78 11.31
C CYS A 91 -5.31 3.23 11.39
N GLY A 92 -5.53 4.04 10.35
CA GLY A 92 -5.17 5.46 10.33
C GLY A 92 -5.90 6.25 11.41
N ILE A 93 -7.22 6.07 11.52
CA ILE A 93 -8.05 6.72 12.55
C ILE A 93 -7.62 6.28 13.95
N MET A 94 -7.44 4.98 14.18
CA MET A 94 -6.98 4.47 15.48
C MET A 94 -5.61 5.02 15.87
N THR A 95 -4.65 5.06 14.92
CA THR A 95 -3.32 5.62 15.15
C THR A 95 -3.41 7.10 15.52
N TRP A 96 -4.27 7.86 14.83
CA TRP A 96 -4.52 9.28 15.15
C TRP A 96 -5.05 9.47 16.56
N ILE A 97 -6.06 8.70 16.96
CA ILE A 97 -6.64 8.74 18.31
C ILE A 97 -5.57 8.40 19.36
N HIS A 98 -4.79 7.34 19.16
CA HIS A 98 -3.72 6.95 20.06
C HIS A 98 -2.64 8.04 20.21
N LEU A 99 -2.27 8.72 19.12
CA LEU A 99 -1.32 9.83 19.19
C LEU A 99 -1.88 11.02 19.97
N GLN A 100 -3.16 11.36 19.81
CA GLN A 100 -3.78 12.45 20.58
C GLN A 100 -3.84 12.11 22.07
N GLN A 101 -4.19 10.87 22.42
CA GLN A 101 -4.17 10.41 23.81
C GLN A 101 -2.74 10.42 24.39
N SER A 102 -1.73 10.03 23.60
CA SER A 102 -0.34 10.07 24.01
C SER A 102 0.15 11.49 24.28
N LYS A 103 -0.24 12.47 23.44
CA LYS A 103 0.07 13.89 23.68
C LYS A 103 -0.50 14.39 25.00
N ASN A 104 -1.77 14.07 25.30
CA ASN A 104 -2.41 14.52 26.54
C ASN A 104 -1.77 13.90 27.79
N ARG A 105 -1.32 12.64 27.72
CA ARG A 105 -0.60 11.97 28.82
C ARG A 105 0.81 12.51 29.03
N ILE A 106 1.50 12.87 27.95
CA ILE A 106 2.86 13.40 28.05
C ILE A 106 2.84 14.86 28.50
N ALA A 107 1.85 15.65 28.08
CA ALA A 107 1.71 17.04 28.51
C ALA A 107 1.60 17.19 30.05
N SER A 108 0.98 16.22 30.73
CA SER A 108 0.92 16.23 32.20
C SER A 108 2.23 15.84 32.88
N ILE A 109 3.08 15.04 32.23
CA ILE A 109 4.37 14.55 32.79
C ILE A 109 5.54 15.48 32.38
N SER A 110 5.43 16.17 31.24
CA SER A 110 6.51 16.92 30.60
C SER A 110 6.96 18.18 31.34
N ASN A 111 6.30 18.58 32.43
CA ASN A 111 6.86 19.60 33.33
C ASN A 111 8.10 19.10 34.11
N SER A 112 8.39 17.79 34.11
CA SER A 112 9.37 17.23 35.04
C SER A 112 10.68 16.71 34.46
N ASN A 113 10.80 16.25 33.20
CA ASN A 113 12.11 15.83 32.65
C ASN A 113 12.13 15.58 31.12
N GLY A 114 12.75 16.51 30.36
CA GLY A 114 13.65 16.24 29.23
C GLY A 114 13.28 15.26 28.09
N GLN A 115 12.01 14.96 27.80
CA GLN A 115 11.70 14.11 26.64
C GLN A 115 12.20 14.74 25.32
N ARG A 116 13.00 13.98 24.58
CA ARG A 116 13.66 14.42 23.34
C ARG A 116 12.61 14.77 22.26
N PRO A 117 12.46 16.04 21.86
CA PRO A 117 11.43 16.47 20.90
C PRO A 117 11.58 15.85 19.50
N GLY A 118 12.72 15.22 19.19
CA GLY A 118 12.99 14.58 17.90
C GLY A 118 12.12 13.34 17.62
N VAL A 119 11.88 12.48 18.63
CA VAL A 119 11.18 11.19 18.42
C VAL A 119 9.70 11.42 18.07
N GLN A 120 9.04 12.37 18.72
CA GLN A 120 7.65 12.71 18.42
C GLN A 120 7.47 13.30 17.01
N ARG A 121 8.40 14.17 16.57
CA ARG A 121 8.39 14.73 15.22
C ARG A 121 8.53 13.64 14.16
N MET A 122 9.43 12.68 14.38
CA MET A 122 9.61 11.53 13.48
C MET A 122 8.35 10.68 13.37
N ASN A 123 7.71 10.32 14.48
CA ASN A 123 6.47 9.54 14.47
C ASN A 123 5.32 10.27 13.75
N ARG A 124 5.21 11.59 13.96
CA ARG A 124 4.21 12.42 13.26
C ARG A 124 4.45 12.46 11.75
N GLN A 125 5.69 12.66 11.32
CA GLN A 125 6.03 12.65 9.89
C GLN A 125 5.71 11.30 9.24
N LEU A 126 6.04 10.20 9.92
CA LEU A 126 5.75 8.87 9.43
C LEU A 126 4.24 8.60 9.34
N LEU A 127 3.45 9.08 10.31
CA LEU A 127 1.99 8.97 10.23
C LEU A 127 1.43 9.74 9.05
N ILE A 128 1.86 11.00 8.86
CA ILE A 128 1.42 11.83 7.73
C ILE A 128 1.77 11.13 6.42
N LEU A 129 2.96 10.55 6.31
CA LEU A 129 3.39 9.79 5.14
C LEU A 129 2.47 8.62 4.85
N ILE A 130 2.21 7.79 5.85
CA ILE A 130 1.36 6.60 5.73
C ILE A 130 -0.07 6.99 5.33
N PHE A 131 -0.62 8.03 5.96
CA PHE A 131 -1.98 8.49 5.69
C PHE A 131 -2.11 9.10 4.28
N ALA A 132 -1.13 9.91 3.86
CA ALA A 132 -1.08 10.43 2.50
C ALA A 132 -0.99 9.30 1.47
N ASN A 133 -0.15 8.30 1.73
CA ASN A 133 -0.01 7.14 0.86
C ASN A 133 -1.29 6.29 0.80
N ALA A 134 -2.00 6.12 1.93
CA ALA A 134 -3.28 5.43 1.95
C ALA A 134 -4.34 6.16 1.12
N ILE A 135 -4.55 7.47 1.35
CA ILE A 135 -5.52 8.27 0.60
C ILE A 135 -5.24 8.22 -0.89
N LEU A 136 -4.00 8.49 -1.28
CA LEU A 136 -3.63 8.54 -2.69
C LEU A 136 -3.72 7.16 -3.35
N SER A 137 -3.31 6.09 -2.66
CA SER A 137 -3.51 4.73 -3.13
C SER A 137 -4.98 4.43 -3.35
N THR A 138 -5.85 4.72 -2.37
CA THR A 138 -7.29 4.47 -2.47
C THR A 138 -7.90 5.24 -3.65
N LEU A 139 -7.54 6.52 -3.86
CA LEU A 139 -8.03 7.30 -5.00
C LEU A 139 -7.63 6.67 -6.35
N LEU A 140 -6.37 6.25 -6.49
CA LEU A 140 -5.86 5.63 -7.72
C LEU A 140 -6.47 4.24 -7.97
N THR A 141 -6.70 3.45 -6.92
CA THR A 141 -7.26 2.10 -7.05
C THR A 141 -8.78 2.10 -7.20
N PHE A 142 -9.47 3.06 -6.61
CA PHE A 142 -10.93 3.17 -6.63
C PHE A 142 -11.47 3.34 -8.05
N GLN A 143 -10.81 4.14 -8.89
CA GLN A 143 -11.20 4.32 -10.29
C GLN A 143 -11.22 2.97 -11.03
N ARG A 144 -10.21 2.14 -10.84
CA ARG A 144 -10.16 0.79 -11.42
C ARG A 144 -11.30 -0.08 -10.88
N GLY A 145 -11.57 -0.05 -9.57
CA GLY A 145 -12.69 -0.77 -8.96
C GLY A 145 -14.04 -0.44 -9.60
N ILE A 146 -14.30 0.85 -9.89
CA ILE A 146 -15.51 1.30 -10.59
C ILE A 146 -15.56 0.74 -12.01
N THR A 147 -14.47 0.87 -12.78
CA THR A 147 -14.43 0.39 -14.18
C THR A 147 -14.70 -1.12 -14.26
N TYR A 148 -14.09 -1.92 -13.37
CA TYR A 148 -14.31 -3.37 -13.35
C TYR A 148 -15.74 -3.73 -12.96
N SER A 149 -16.29 -3.09 -11.91
CA SER A 149 -17.67 -3.31 -11.49
C SER A 149 -18.65 -2.98 -12.62
N TYR A 150 -18.44 -1.86 -13.30
CA TYR A 150 -19.25 -1.44 -14.44
C TYR A 150 -19.18 -2.45 -15.60
N ASN A 151 -17.99 -2.93 -15.95
CA ASN A 151 -17.80 -3.92 -17.02
C ASN A 151 -18.53 -5.23 -16.72
N VAL A 152 -18.53 -5.68 -15.45
CA VAL A 152 -19.25 -6.90 -15.07
C VAL A 152 -20.77 -6.70 -15.08
N ILE A 153 -21.27 -5.59 -14.52
CA ILE A 153 -22.71 -5.29 -14.51
C ILE A 153 -23.26 -5.17 -15.93
N THR A 154 -22.49 -4.61 -16.85
CA THR A 154 -22.91 -4.37 -18.23
C THR A 154 -22.50 -5.48 -19.20
N SER A 155 -21.97 -6.61 -18.71
CA SER A 155 -21.45 -7.70 -19.54
C SER A 155 -22.52 -8.41 -20.38
N SER A 156 -23.78 -8.42 -19.93
CA SER A 156 -24.92 -9.01 -20.65
C SER A 156 -25.57 -8.07 -21.67
N ILE A 157 -25.17 -6.80 -21.71
CA ILE A 157 -25.79 -5.78 -22.55
C ILE A 157 -25.00 -5.68 -23.86
N GLN A 158 -25.69 -5.75 -25.00
CA GLN A 158 -25.08 -5.50 -26.30
C GLN A 158 -24.69 -4.01 -26.42
N LYS A 159 -23.40 -3.74 -26.62
CA LYS A 159 -22.84 -2.38 -26.66
C LYS A 159 -22.54 -1.98 -28.10
N SER A 160 -22.68 -0.69 -28.41
CA SER A 160 -22.18 -0.14 -29.68
C SER A 160 -20.66 -0.16 -29.72
N VAL A 161 -20.09 -0.20 -30.93
CA VAL A 161 -18.63 -0.19 -31.15
C VAL A 161 -17.97 1.03 -30.50
N GLU A 162 -18.58 2.21 -30.64
CA GLU A 162 -18.09 3.46 -30.04
C GLU A 162 -18.05 3.38 -28.51
N ARG A 163 -19.11 2.84 -27.89
CA ARG A 163 -19.15 2.66 -26.44
C ARG A 163 -18.06 1.71 -25.96
N GLN A 164 -17.83 0.61 -26.68
CA GLN A 164 -16.79 -0.34 -26.35
C GLN A 164 -15.38 0.28 -26.43
N GLN A 165 -15.14 1.16 -27.41
CA GLN A 165 -13.88 1.91 -27.52
C GLN A 165 -13.67 2.86 -26.34
N ILE A 166 -14.72 3.58 -25.92
CA ILE A 166 -14.65 4.48 -24.74
C ILE A 166 -14.36 3.67 -23.47
N GLU A 167 -15.06 2.55 -23.27
CA GLU A 167 -14.83 1.67 -22.11
C GLU A 167 -13.40 1.11 -22.09
N TYR A 168 -12.87 0.73 -23.25
CA TYR A 168 -11.48 0.28 -23.37
C TYR A 168 -10.49 1.39 -23.05
N PHE A 169 -10.72 2.60 -23.55
CA PHE A 169 -9.89 3.76 -23.22
C PHE A 169 -9.87 4.04 -21.71
N ILE A 170 -11.05 4.07 -21.07
CA ILE A 170 -11.17 4.26 -19.61
C ILE A 170 -10.43 3.15 -18.87
N LEU A 171 -10.56 1.89 -19.30
CA LEU A 171 -9.85 0.76 -18.70
C LEU A 171 -8.32 0.91 -18.80
N GLN A 172 -7.80 1.39 -19.93
CA GLN A 172 -6.36 1.64 -20.09
C GLN A 172 -5.87 2.77 -19.20
N VAL A 173 -6.61 3.89 -19.12
CA VAL A 173 -6.29 5.00 -18.21
C VAL A 173 -6.29 4.52 -16.75
N SER A 174 -7.34 3.81 -16.33
CA SER A 174 -7.44 3.22 -14.99
C SER A 174 -6.29 2.23 -14.70
N THR A 175 -5.82 1.51 -15.73
CA THR A 175 -4.69 0.58 -15.62
C THR A 175 -3.37 1.32 -15.43
N ILE A 176 -3.14 2.40 -16.17
CA ILE A 176 -1.96 3.26 -15.99
C ILE A 176 -1.94 3.85 -14.57
N LEU A 177 -3.06 4.42 -14.11
CA LEU A 177 -3.17 4.98 -12.75
C LEU A 177 -2.91 3.93 -11.68
N TYR A 178 -3.42 2.71 -11.88
CA TYR A 178 -3.13 1.58 -11.01
C TYR A 178 -1.62 1.25 -10.97
N TYR A 179 -0.92 1.29 -12.11
CA TYR A 179 0.52 1.05 -12.15
C TYR A 179 1.33 2.18 -11.52
N VAL A 180 0.91 3.44 -11.70
CA VAL A 180 1.52 4.59 -11.04
C VAL A 180 1.52 4.43 -9.52
N ASN A 181 0.48 3.82 -8.95
CA ASN A 181 0.40 3.55 -7.52
C ASN A 181 1.60 2.73 -6.98
N TYR A 182 2.20 1.84 -7.78
CA TYR A 182 3.37 1.06 -7.35
C TYR A 182 4.63 1.90 -7.17
N GLY A 183 4.84 2.92 -8.01
CA GLY A 183 5.96 3.86 -7.87
C GLY A 183 5.67 4.98 -6.87
N MET A 184 4.40 5.26 -6.60
CA MET A 184 3.96 6.42 -5.86
C MET A 184 4.54 6.51 -4.45
N ALA A 185 4.63 5.39 -3.73
CA ALA A 185 5.13 5.37 -2.35
C ALA A 185 6.54 5.97 -2.23
N PHE A 186 7.40 5.74 -3.22
CA PHE A 186 8.73 6.33 -3.28
C PHE A 186 8.65 7.86 -3.44
N TYR A 187 7.85 8.34 -4.40
CA TYR A 187 7.70 9.78 -4.66
C TYR A 187 7.07 10.52 -3.47
N ILE A 188 6.02 9.96 -2.86
CA ILE A 188 5.42 10.54 -1.64
C ILE A 188 6.48 10.60 -0.52
N SER A 189 7.24 9.53 -0.32
CA SER A 189 8.31 9.50 0.69
C SER A 189 9.37 10.57 0.45
N CYS A 190 9.75 10.77 -0.82
CA CYS A 190 10.68 11.81 -1.23
C CYS A 190 10.14 13.23 -0.98
N CYS A 191 8.86 13.48 -1.34
CA CYS A 191 8.26 14.80 -1.20
C CYS A 191 7.93 15.17 0.26
N VAL A 192 7.38 14.22 1.03
CA VAL A 192 6.82 14.47 2.37
C VAL A 192 7.88 14.39 3.47
N SER A 193 8.80 13.42 3.39
CA SER A 193 9.72 13.12 4.49
C SER A 193 11.10 13.74 4.27
N THR A 194 11.42 14.79 5.04
CA THR A 194 12.78 15.37 5.09
C THR A 194 13.80 14.35 5.57
N MET A 195 13.42 13.49 6.52
CA MET A 195 14.26 12.40 7.02
C MET A 195 14.58 11.40 5.92
N PHE A 196 13.57 10.97 5.14
CA PHE A 196 13.78 10.07 4.01
C PHE A 196 14.76 10.67 3.01
N ARG A 197 14.61 11.94 2.64
CA ARG A 197 15.54 12.63 1.74
C ARG A 197 16.97 12.66 2.27
N LYS A 198 17.15 12.91 3.57
CA LYS A 198 18.47 12.92 4.21
C LYS A 198 19.10 11.52 4.16
N THR A 199 18.39 10.49 4.63
CA THR A 199 18.87 9.10 4.64
C THR A 199 19.12 8.58 3.23
N PHE A 200 18.28 8.93 2.26
CA PHE A 200 18.44 8.56 0.85
C PHE A 200 19.71 9.20 0.26
N ARG A 201 19.94 10.49 0.51
CA ARG A 201 21.18 11.18 0.10
C ARG A 201 22.42 10.54 0.72
N GLU A 202 22.39 10.26 2.03
CA GLU A 202 23.49 9.60 2.75
C GLU A 202 23.76 8.19 2.19
N SER A 203 22.72 7.44 1.87
CA SER A 203 22.83 6.09 1.28
C SER A 203 23.45 6.14 -0.11
N ILE A 204 23.02 7.07 -0.96
CA ILE A 204 23.62 7.29 -2.29
C ILE A 204 25.09 7.69 -2.16
N GLN A 205 25.41 8.65 -1.29
CA GLN A 205 26.79 9.08 -1.06
C GLN A 205 27.67 7.92 -0.58
N SER A 206 27.17 7.10 0.35
CA SER A 206 27.87 5.90 0.83
C SER A 206 28.14 4.91 -0.30
N LEU A 207 27.16 4.70 -1.19
CA LEU A 207 27.29 3.78 -2.33
C LEU A 207 28.30 4.30 -3.35
N ILE A 208 28.24 5.59 -3.69
CA ILE A 208 29.22 6.27 -4.56
C ILE A 208 30.64 6.12 -3.97
N ASN A 209 30.81 6.40 -2.67
CA ASN A 209 32.10 6.28 -2.00
C ASN A 209 32.63 4.83 -1.93
N ARG A 210 31.74 3.82 -1.94
CA ARG A 210 32.13 2.41 -2.06
C ARG A 210 32.57 2.07 -3.47
N CYS A 211 31.83 2.52 -4.49
CA CYS A 211 32.21 2.34 -5.89
C CYS A 211 33.57 2.99 -6.21
N PHE A 212 33.81 4.23 -5.76
CA PHE A 212 35.11 4.90 -5.93
C PHE A 212 36.27 4.14 -5.27
N ARG A 213 36.06 3.57 -4.07
CA ARG A 213 37.07 2.76 -3.40
C ARG A 213 37.38 1.46 -4.16
N LEU A 214 36.37 0.79 -4.70
CA LEU A 214 36.56 -0.42 -5.50
C LEU A 214 37.33 -0.13 -6.80
N CYS A 215 37.01 0.97 -7.49
CA CYS A 215 37.76 1.37 -8.69
C CYS A 215 39.24 1.68 -8.38
N LYS A 216 39.54 2.24 -7.20
CA LYS A 216 40.92 2.56 -6.80
C LYS A 216 41.75 1.32 -6.48
N CYS A 217 41.15 0.24 -5.99
CA CYS A 217 41.86 -1.02 -5.68
C CYS A 217 42.16 -1.87 -6.92
N GLY A 218 41.47 -1.67 -8.05
CA GLY A 218 41.70 -2.44 -9.29
C GLY A 218 42.86 -1.94 -10.17
N GLN A 219 43.59 -0.91 -9.74
CA GLN A 219 44.72 -0.30 -10.48
C GLN A 219 46.09 -0.57 -9.84
N MET A 220 46.16 -1.47 -8.85
CA MET A 220 47.40 -1.99 -8.26
C MET A 220 47.63 -3.42 -8.73
#